data_AF-A0A498N8J1-F1
#
_entry.id   AF-A0A498N8J1-F1
#
_cell.length_a   1.000
_cell.length_b   1.000
_cell.length_c   1.000
_cell.angle_alpha   90.00
_cell.angle_beta   90.00
_cell.angle_gamma   90.00
#
_symmetry.space_group_name_H-M   'P 1'
#
loop_
_entity.id
_entity.type
_entity.pdbx_description
1 polymer ?
#
loop_
_entity_poly.entity_id
_entity_poly.type
_entity_poly.pdbx_seq_one_letter_code
_entity_poly.pdbx_strand_id
1 'polypeptide(L)'
;MEVLNSTSSYDDNYSYPYEELIIMCEVDDFEITTGVCYATIFFLSILGNGFLVFALTCYEDLKRATNLFMFCLALFDLVFTLTLPFWCVELLHHWVFGDITCKIITAAYFIGIYGSLFLLTAMTLDRFVVVVVRSYWLTQSRRLKCAKVACVGAWIISLIACLRDSIAANAEERHIKTYACKSSSQDDDKFRYYAQLILPFLQDSSVHE
;
A
#
# COMPACT_ATOMS: atom_id res chain seq x y z
N MET A 1 -37.23 74.84 -3.87
CA MET A 1 -36.90 73.55 -3.26
C MET A 1 -35.45 73.64 -2.84
N GLU A 2 -35.21 73.97 -1.56
CA GLU A 2 -33.90 73.82 -0.93
C GLU A 2 -33.53 72.31 -0.94
N VAL A 3 -32.27 71.87 -0.99
CA VAL A 3 -31.28 71.91 0.09
C VAL A 3 -29.89 71.49 -0.45
N LEU A 4 -28.83 72.13 0.10
CA LEU A 4 -27.39 71.79 0.26
C LEU A 4 -26.75 70.65 -0.55
N ASN A 5 -25.62 70.87 -1.25
CA ASN A 5 -24.23 71.05 -0.78
C ASN A 5 -23.45 69.74 -0.53
N SER A 6 -22.27 69.70 -1.17
CA SER A 6 -21.18 68.73 -1.22
C SER A 6 -20.91 67.82 -0.01
N THR A 7 -20.58 66.55 -0.27
CA THR A 7 -19.58 65.76 0.49
C THR A 7 -18.98 64.66 -0.41
N SER A 8 -17.65 64.58 -0.40
CA SER A 8 -16.83 63.49 -0.94
C SER A 8 -17.04 62.21 -0.12
N SER A 9 -17.27 61.07 -0.77
CA SER A 9 -16.86 59.77 -0.22
C SER A 9 -16.72 58.76 -1.35
N TYR A 10 -15.50 58.26 -1.52
CA TYR A 10 -15.22 56.98 -2.16
C TYR A 10 -16.10 55.91 -1.49
N ASP A 11 -17.05 55.32 -2.21
CA ASP A 11 -17.73 54.10 -1.76
C ASP A 11 -16.86 52.90 -2.11
N ASP A 12 -15.94 52.58 -1.20
CA ASP A 12 -15.28 51.27 -1.15
C ASP A 12 -16.29 50.22 -0.69
N ASN A 13 -17.10 49.71 -1.63
CA ASN A 13 -17.93 48.53 -1.36
C ASN A 13 -17.07 47.27 -1.51
N TYR A 14 -16.15 47.06 -0.57
CA TYR A 14 -15.50 45.75 -0.39
C TYR A 14 -16.53 44.76 0.13
N SER A 15 -17.16 44.05 -0.81
CA SER A 15 -17.94 42.85 -0.51
C SER A 15 -16.98 41.76 -0.02
N TYR A 16 -16.88 41.60 1.30
CA TYR A 16 -16.28 40.43 1.92
C TYR A 16 -17.23 39.23 1.71
N PRO A 17 -16.82 38.16 0.99
CA PRO A 17 -17.58 36.93 0.94
C PRO A 17 -17.31 36.17 2.23
N TYR A 18 -18.05 36.49 3.29
CA TYR A 18 -18.09 35.62 4.47
C TYR A 18 -19.04 34.46 4.19
N GLU A 19 -18.52 33.26 4.51
CA GLU A 19 -19.22 31.98 4.62
C GLU A 19 -19.44 31.24 3.29
N GLU A 20 -18.33 30.87 2.64
CA GLU A 20 -18.19 29.49 2.19
C GLU A 20 -18.33 28.60 3.43
N LEU A 21 -19.58 28.25 3.77
CA LEU A 21 -19.88 27.24 4.76
C LEU A 21 -19.30 25.95 4.20
N ILE A 22 -18.08 25.61 4.60
CA ILE A 22 -17.49 24.30 4.38
C ILE A 22 -18.40 23.32 5.12
N ILE A 23 -19.36 22.76 4.40
CA ILE A 23 -20.10 21.57 4.83
C ILE A 23 -19.11 20.41 4.69
N MET A 24 -18.23 20.28 5.68
CA MET A 24 -17.59 19.00 5.94
C MET A 24 -18.58 18.15 6.74
N CYS A 25 -18.73 16.90 6.30
CA CYS A 25 -19.47 15.80 6.91
C CYS A 25 -20.90 15.58 6.41
N GLU A 26 -21.04 15.22 5.13
CA GLU A 26 -21.78 14.00 4.83
C GLU A 26 -20.72 12.91 4.68
N VAL A 27 -20.48 12.16 5.75
CA VAL A 27 -19.56 11.02 5.70
C VAL A 27 -20.27 9.99 4.85
N ASP A 28 -19.87 9.84 3.59
CA ASP A 28 -20.44 8.84 2.70
C ASP A 28 -20.34 7.49 3.42
N ASP A 29 -21.40 6.68 3.37
CA ASP A 29 -21.42 5.32 3.97
C ASP A 29 -20.17 4.50 3.56
N PHE A 30 -19.61 4.82 2.39
CA PHE A 30 -18.37 4.27 1.85
C PHE A 30 -17.12 4.55 2.69
N GLU A 31 -16.93 5.77 3.21
CA GLU A 31 -15.74 6.12 4.00
C GLU A 31 -15.78 5.47 5.38
N ILE A 32 -16.95 5.48 6.02
CA ILE A 32 -17.18 4.76 7.28
C ILE A 32 -16.92 3.27 7.08
N THR A 33 -17.51 2.67 6.04
CA THR A 33 -17.33 1.25 5.73
C THR A 33 -15.86 0.92 5.48
N THR A 34 -15.14 1.77 4.73
CA THR A 34 -13.71 1.58 4.43
C THR A 34 -12.86 1.68 5.70
N GLY A 35 -13.14 2.66 6.57
CA GLY A 35 -12.45 2.80 7.86
C GLY A 35 -12.66 1.58 8.77
N VAL A 36 -13.89 1.05 8.86
CA VAL A 36 -14.18 -0.19 9.60
C VAL A 36 -13.44 -1.39 9.00
N CYS A 37 -13.39 -1.51 7.67
CA CYS A 37 -12.62 -2.54 6.99
C CYS A 37 -11.12 -2.44 7.32
N TYR A 38 -10.52 -1.24 7.27
CA TYR A 38 -9.11 -1.07 7.64
C TYR A 38 -8.83 -1.44 9.09
N ALA A 39 -9.70 -1.02 10.02
CA ALA A 39 -9.55 -1.38 11.43
C ALA A 39 -9.67 -2.89 11.65
N THR A 40 -10.66 -3.55 11.05
CA THR A 40 -10.86 -5.00 11.19
C THR A 40 -9.70 -5.79 10.59
N ILE A 41 -9.25 -5.43 9.38
CA ILE A 41 -8.07 -6.03 8.74
C ILE A 41 -6.83 -5.82 9.62
N PHE A 42 -6.66 -4.62 10.19
CA PHE A 42 -5.55 -4.32 11.10
C PHE A 42 -5.50 -5.30 12.28
N PHE A 43 -6.58 -5.42 13.04
CA PHE A 43 -6.61 -6.32 14.19
C PHE A 43 -6.46 -7.78 13.80
N LEU A 44 -7.18 -8.23 12.77
CA LEU A 44 -7.11 -9.62 12.31
C LEU A 44 -5.73 -9.99 11.81
N SER A 45 -5.08 -9.09 11.06
CA SER A 45 -3.74 -9.35 10.53
C SER A 45 -2.67 -9.30 11.61
N ILE A 46 -2.72 -8.34 12.54
CA ILE A 46 -1.78 -8.32 13.68
C ILE A 46 -1.92 -9.59 14.52
N LEU A 47 -3.14 -10.00 14.85
CA LEU A 47 -3.37 -11.21 15.63
C LEU A 47 -2.97 -12.46 14.85
N GLY A 48 -3.38 -12.60 13.59
CA GLY A 48 -3.11 -13.77 12.76
C GLY A 48 -1.65 -13.90 12.36
N ASN A 49 -1.11 -12.89 11.67
CA ASN A 49 0.27 -12.91 11.18
C ASN A 49 1.28 -12.77 12.32
N GLY A 50 0.96 -12.00 13.37
CA GLY A 50 1.79 -11.91 14.56
C GLY A 50 1.86 -13.25 15.32
N PHE A 51 0.72 -13.90 15.52
CA PHE A 51 0.69 -15.24 16.10
C PHE A 51 1.43 -16.26 15.23
N LEU A 52 1.29 -16.19 13.90
CA LEU A 52 2.00 -17.06 12.98
C LEU A 52 3.52 -16.89 13.09
N VAL A 53 4.01 -15.65 13.14
CA VAL A 53 5.44 -15.35 13.36
C VAL A 53 5.91 -15.89 14.70
N PHE A 54 5.14 -15.66 15.77
CA PHE A 54 5.45 -16.19 17.10
C PHE A 54 5.49 -17.72 17.10
N ALA A 55 4.49 -18.38 16.55
CA ALA A 55 4.42 -19.83 16.50
C ALA A 55 5.57 -20.43 15.67
N LEU A 56 5.88 -19.82 14.52
CA LEU A 56 6.96 -20.27 13.64
C LEU A 56 8.35 -20.09 14.26
N THR A 57 8.55 -19.09 15.11
CA THR A 57 9.84 -18.83 15.77
C THR A 57 10.00 -19.61 17.07
N CYS A 58 8.91 -19.90 17.79
CA CYS A 58 8.96 -20.61 19.07
C CYS A 58 8.82 -22.13 18.94
N TYR A 59 8.04 -22.64 17.98
CA TYR A 59 7.68 -24.06 17.92
C TYR A 59 8.14 -24.78 16.66
N GLU A 60 8.54 -24.05 15.62
CA GLU A 60 8.87 -24.64 14.32
C GLU A 60 10.32 -24.40 13.92
N ASP A 61 10.87 -25.32 13.13
CA ASP A 61 12.18 -25.14 12.50
C ASP A 61 12.04 -24.36 11.19
N LEU A 62 12.55 -23.12 11.16
CA LEU A 62 12.69 -22.29 9.94
C LEU A 62 13.65 -22.89 8.88
N LYS A 63 14.15 -24.11 9.11
CA LYS A 63 14.93 -24.91 8.16
C LYS A 63 14.05 -25.56 7.08
N ARG A 64 12.72 -25.55 7.23
CA ARG A 64 11.79 -25.99 6.18
C ARG A 64 11.45 -24.83 5.24
N ALA A 65 11.54 -25.07 3.93
CA ALA A 65 11.24 -24.05 2.92
C ALA A 65 9.84 -23.44 3.07
N THR A 66 8.84 -24.27 3.40
CA THR A 66 7.46 -23.82 3.66
C THR A 66 7.37 -22.91 4.87
N ASN A 67 8.00 -23.29 5.99
CA ASN A 67 7.99 -22.48 7.22
C ASN A 67 8.67 -21.13 6.99
N LEU A 68 9.75 -21.10 6.18
CA LEU A 68 10.42 -19.86 5.80
C LEU A 68 9.54 -18.98 4.89
N PHE A 69 8.84 -19.56 3.91
CA PHE A 69 7.90 -18.80 3.08
C PHE A 69 6.77 -18.19 3.90
N MET A 70 6.16 -18.98 4.79
CA MET A 70 5.11 -18.50 5.70
C MET A 70 5.62 -17.38 6.61
N PHE A 71 6.84 -17.51 7.13
CA PHE A 71 7.47 -16.47 7.95
C PHE A 71 7.71 -15.18 7.16
N CYS A 72 8.34 -15.26 5.98
CA CYS A 72 8.58 -14.07 5.16
C CYS A 72 7.28 -13.41 4.69
N LEU A 73 6.26 -14.21 4.33
CA LEU A 73 4.93 -13.70 3.95
C LEU A 73 4.28 -12.93 5.11
N ALA A 74 4.29 -13.51 6.31
CA ALA A 74 3.76 -12.86 7.50
C ALA A 74 4.49 -11.54 7.81
N LEU A 75 5.80 -11.44 7.55
CA LEU A 75 6.52 -10.17 7.70
C LEU A 75 6.03 -9.10 6.71
N PHE A 76 5.84 -9.43 5.44
CA PHE A 76 5.30 -8.47 4.46
C PHE A 76 3.87 -8.05 4.79
N ASP A 77 3.03 -9.00 5.22
CA ASP A 77 1.66 -8.71 5.64
C ASP A 77 1.63 -7.80 6.87
N LEU A 78 2.54 -8.01 7.85
CA LEU A 78 2.69 -7.11 8.99
C LEU A 78 3.14 -5.71 8.55
N VAL A 79 4.12 -5.60 7.64
CA VAL A 79 4.57 -4.31 7.09
C VAL A 79 3.42 -3.57 6.42
N PHE A 80 2.64 -4.26 5.58
CA PHE A 80 1.43 -3.70 4.96
C PHE A 80 0.42 -3.26 6.02
N THR A 81 0.14 -4.11 6.99
CA THR A 81 -0.88 -3.89 8.02
C THR A 81 -0.56 -2.67 8.88
N LEU A 82 0.72 -2.44 9.19
CA LEU A 82 1.16 -1.26 9.93
C LEU A 82 0.89 0.06 9.20
N THR A 83 0.67 0.04 7.88
CA THR A 83 0.30 1.25 7.10
C THR A 83 -1.18 1.59 7.15
N LEU A 84 -2.06 0.60 7.34
CA LEU A 84 -3.52 0.78 7.38
C LEU A 84 -4.02 1.86 8.37
N PRO A 85 -3.52 1.98 9.61
CA PRO A 85 -3.98 3.04 10.50
C PRO A 85 -3.67 4.45 9.97
N PHE A 86 -2.57 4.63 9.23
CA PHE A 86 -2.22 5.92 8.64
C PHE A 86 -3.17 6.28 7.50
N TRP A 87 -3.52 5.32 6.64
CA TRP A 87 -4.54 5.50 5.60
C TRP A 87 -5.92 5.80 6.18
N CYS A 88 -6.26 5.19 7.31
CA CYS A 88 -7.51 5.48 8.03
C CYS A 88 -7.56 6.93 8.55
N VAL A 89 -6.44 7.45 9.09
CA VAL A 89 -6.36 8.85 9.54
C VAL A 89 -6.43 9.83 8.36
N GLU A 90 -5.80 9.49 7.23
CA GLU A 90 -5.92 10.28 6.01
C GLU A 90 -7.37 10.37 5.53
N LEU A 91 -8.10 9.24 5.58
CA LEU A 91 -9.50 9.17 5.17
C LEU A 91 -10.42 10.01 6.07
N LEU A 92 -10.23 9.97 7.40
CA LEU A 92 -11.15 10.58 8.36
C LEU A 92 -10.91 12.08 8.60
N HIS A 93 -9.67 12.55 8.42
CA HIS A 93 -9.30 13.92 8.75
C HIS A 93 -8.57 14.61 7.61
N HIS A 94 -7.40 14.07 7.24
CA HIS A 94 -6.41 14.59 6.28
C HIS A 94 -5.01 14.10 6.69
N TRP A 95 -4.03 14.22 5.80
CA TRP A 95 -2.65 13.82 6.09
C TRP A 95 -1.94 14.81 7.05
N VAL A 96 -1.72 14.39 8.30
CA VAL A 96 -1.09 15.24 9.33
C VAL A 96 0.38 14.92 9.63
N PHE A 97 0.92 13.83 9.05
CA PHE A 97 2.23 13.30 9.44
C PHE A 97 3.43 13.88 8.66
N GLY A 98 3.16 14.81 7.73
CA GLY A 98 4.17 15.46 6.88
C GLY A 98 4.68 14.59 5.72
N ASP A 99 5.50 15.20 4.85
CA ASP A 99 5.95 14.60 3.57
C ASP A 99 6.84 13.35 3.74
N ILE A 100 7.76 13.38 4.72
CA ILE A 100 8.66 12.26 4.98
C ILE A 100 7.87 11.01 5.37
N THR A 101 6.86 11.16 6.23
CA THR A 101 6.02 10.04 6.64
C THR A 101 5.16 9.55 5.48
N CYS A 102 4.66 10.45 4.62
CA CYS A 102 3.88 10.06 3.43
C CYS A 102 4.71 9.15 2.52
N LYS A 103 5.98 9.51 2.28
CA LYS A 103 6.92 8.69 1.51
C LYS A 103 7.18 7.33 2.16
N ILE A 104 7.44 7.30 3.48
CA ILE A 104 7.72 6.05 4.21
C ILE A 104 6.50 5.13 4.25
N ILE A 105 5.31 5.66 4.52
CA ILE A 105 4.07 4.87 4.60
C ILE A 105 3.68 4.35 3.23
N THR A 106 3.78 5.18 2.18
CA THR A 106 3.57 4.76 0.79
C THR A 106 4.57 3.67 0.40
N ALA A 107 5.84 3.84 0.77
CA ALA A 107 6.88 2.84 0.57
C ALA A 107 6.54 1.51 1.24
N ALA A 108 6.21 1.53 2.54
CA ALA A 108 5.86 0.34 3.30
C ALA A 108 4.61 -0.37 2.74
N TYR A 109 3.61 0.41 2.28
CA TYR A 109 2.38 -0.11 1.69
C TYR A 109 2.70 -0.94 0.43
N PHE A 110 3.48 -0.38 -0.49
CA PHE A 110 3.88 -1.07 -1.72
C PHE A 110 4.83 -2.25 -1.43
N ILE A 111 5.75 -2.09 -0.48
CA ILE A 111 6.66 -3.18 -0.09
C ILE A 111 5.86 -4.39 0.41
N GLY A 112 4.87 -4.16 1.26
CA GLY A 112 4.02 -5.22 1.78
C GLY A 112 3.22 -5.91 0.69
N ILE A 113 2.50 -5.16 -0.15
CA ILE A 113 1.66 -5.74 -1.22
C ILE A 113 2.50 -6.51 -2.24
N TYR A 114 3.54 -5.89 -2.80
CA TYR A 114 4.36 -6.52 -3.83
C TYR A 114 5.15 -7.69 -3.26
N GLY A 115 5.72 -7.54 -2.06
CA GLY A 115 6.44 -8.61 -1.38
C GLY A 115 5.57 -9.85 -1.17
N SER A 116 4.35 -9.66 -0.64
CA SER A 116 3.39 -10.75 -0.44
C SER A 116 2.99 -11.41 -1.75
N LEU A 117 2.73 -10.64 -2.82
CA LEU A 117 2.38 -11.18 -4.14
C LEU A 117 3.52 -12.02 -4.75
N PHE A 118 4.76 -11.52 -4.72
CA PHE A 118 5.92 -12.25 -5.23
C PHE A 118 6.16 -13.54 -4.44
N LEU A 119 6.02 -13.51 -3.11
CA LEU A 119 6.17 -14.70 -2.28
C LEU A 119 5.08 -15.73 -2.49
N LEU A 120 3.81 -15.31 -2.62
CA LEU A 120 2.69 -16.20 -2.93
C LEU A 120 2.89 -16.90 -4.27
N THR A 121 3.37 -16.16 -5.26
CA THR A 121 3.72 -16.70 -6.58
C THR A 121 4.85 -17.72 -6.46
N ALA A 122 5.94 -17.37 -5.77
CA ALA A 122 7.07 -18.28 -5.56
C ALA A 122 6.69 -19.55 -4.78
N MET A 123 5.83 -19.43 -3.77
CA MET A 123 5.29 -20.56 -3.00
C MET A 123 4.45 -21.48 -3.88
N THR A 124 3.59 -20.90 -4.74
CA THR A 124 2.76 -21.64 -5.68
C THR A 124 3.62 -22.39 -6.70
N LEU A 125 4.64 -21.74 -7.25
CA LEU A 125 5.60 -22.37 -8.16
C LEU A 125 6.39 -23.50 -7.48
N ASP A 126 6.90 -23.29 -6.26
CA ASP A 126 7.57 -24.37 -5.50
C ASP A 126 6.66 -25.59 -5.34
N ARG A 127 5.38 -25.37 -5.00
CA ARG A 127 4.40 -26.46 -4.88
C ARG A 127 4.12 -27.15 -6.20
N PHE A 128 3.96 -26.38 -7.27
CA PHE A 128 3.73 -26.92 -8.60
C PHE A 128 4.87 -27.85 -9.05
N VAL A 129 6.12 -27.42 -8.91
CA VAL A 129 7.28 -28.25 -9.31
C VAL A 129 7.41 -29.50 -8.44
N VAL A 130 7.10 -29.41 -7.14
CA VAL A 130 7.11 -30.58 -6.25
C VAL A 130 6.05 -31.61 -6.65
N VAL A 131 4.82 -31.16 -6.92
CA VAL A 131 3.67 -32.05 -7.15
C VAL A 131 3.66 -32.61 -8.57
N VAL A 132 3.84 -31.74 -9.58
CA VAL A 132 3.63 -32.09 -11.00
C VAL A 132 4.90 -32.64 -11.63
N VAL A 133 6.03 -31.94 -11.44
CA VAL A 133 7.30 -32.33 -12.08
C VAL A 133 7.94 -33.51 -11.33
N ARG A 134 7.54 -33.76 -10.06
CA ARG A 134 8.14 -34.79 -9.17
C ARG A 134 9.67 -34.79 -9.27
N SER A 135 10.27 -33.60 -9.29
CA SER A 135 11.69 -33.49 -9.54
C SER A 135 12.46 -34.13 -8.38
N TYR A 136 13.12 -35.27 -8.65
CA TYR A 136 13.97 -35.98 -7.69
C TYR A 136 15.15 -35.12 -7.20
N TRP A 137 15.42 -34.00 -7.88
CA TRP A 137 16.45 -33.02 -7.53
C TRP A 137 16.03 -32.03 -6.43
N LEU A 138 14.75 -31.96 -6.07
CA LEU A 138 14.20 -31.04 -5.05
C LEU A 138 14.45 -31.55 -3.62
N THR A 139 15.71 -31.65 -3.24
CA THR A 139 16.09 -31.91 -1.84
C THR A 139 15.66 -30.76 -0.94
N GLN A 140 15.33 -31.08 0.32
CA GLN A 140 14.91 -30.08 1.31
C GLN A 140 15.91 -28.92 1.46
N SER A 141 17.21 -29.23 1.43
CA SER A 141 18.28 -28.22 1.51
C SER A 141 18.31 -27.28 0.31
N ARG A 142 18.03 -27.76 -0.91
CA ARG A 142 17.94 -26.90 -2.10
C ARG A 142 16.70 -26.03 -2.06
N ARG A 143 15.55 -26.60 -1.68
CA ARG A 143 14.30 -25.85 -1.51
C ARG A 143 14.45 -24.73 -0.48
N LEU A 144 15.15 -24.99 0.62
CA LEU A 144 15.46 -23.95 1.61
C LEU A 144 16.32 -22.82 1.02
N LYS A 145 17.33 -23.15 0.19
CA LYS A 145 18.13 -22.12 -0.50
C LYS A 145 17.27 -21.30 -1.46
N CYS A 146 16.43 -21.95 -2.27
CA CYS A 146 15.50 -21.27 -3.18
C CYS A 146 14.53 -20.36 -2.41
N ALA A 147 13.96 -20.83 -1.29
CA ALA A 147 13.08 -20.03 -0.44
C ALA A 147 13.79 -18.80 0.15
N LYS A 148 15.04 -18.96 0.60
CA LYS A 148 15.87 -17.82 1.06
C LYS A 148 16.11 -16.81 -0.06
N VAL A 149 16.50 -17.27 -1.24
CA VAL A 149 16.73 -16.41 -2.41
C VAL A 149 15.44 -15.71 -2.83
N ALA A 150 14.31 -16.41 -2.85
CA ALA A 150 13.02 -15.82 -3.17
C ALA A 150 12.59 -14.76 -2.14
N CYS A 151 12.80 -15.01 -0.85
CA CYS A 151 12.51 -14.02 0.19
C CYS A 151 13.40 -12.78 0.07
N VAL A 152 14.71 -12.95 -0.06
CA VAL A 152 15.64 -11.82 -0.26
C VAL A 152 15.32 -11.07 -1.57
N GLY A 153 15.02 -11.81 -2.64
CA GLY A 153 14.61 -11.26 -3.92
C GLY A 153 13.33 -10.44 -3.82
N ALA A 154 12.31 -10.95 -3.11
CA ALA A 154 11.07 -10.23 -2.86
C ALA A 154 11.33 -8.89 -2.14
N TRP A 155 12.20 -8.87 -1.12
CA TRP A 155 12.59 -7.62 -0.45
C TRP A 155 13.23 -6.63 -1.42
N ILE A 156 14.21 -7.08 -2.23
CA ILE A 156 14.91 -6.20 -3.17
C ILE A 156 13.97 -5.68 -4.27
N ILE A 157 13.18 -6.56 -4.89
CA ILE A 157 12.26 -6.19 -5.97
C ILE A 157 11.22 -5.20 -5.44
N SER A 158 10.70 -5.45 -4.23
CA SER A 158 9.73 -4.58 -3.59
C SER A 158 10.33 -3.21 -3.27
N LEU A 159 11.58 -3.15 -2.81
CA LEU A 159 12.30 -1.89 -2.61
C LEU A 159 12.53 -1.13 -3.92
N ILE A 160 12.86 -1.82 -5.02
CA ILE A 160 13.07 -1.20 -6.33
C ILE A 160 11.76 -0.65 -6.90
N ALA A 161 10.66 -1.41 -6.79
CA ALA A 161 9.33 -0.95 -7.19
C ALA A 161 8.93 0.29 -6.35
N CYS A 162 9.07 0.17 -5.03
CA CYS A 162 8.83 1.24 -4.08
C CYS A 162 9.67 2.50 -4.35
N LEU A 163 10.93 2.40 -4.76
CA LEU A 163 11.75 3.57 -5.04
C LEU A 163 11.13 4.44 -6.14
N ARG A 164 10.50 3.85 -7.17
CA ARG A 164 9.80 4.63 -8.20
C ARG A 164 8.59 5.35 -7.64
N ASP A 165 7.74 4.63 -6.89
CA ASP A 165 6.51 5.20 -6.31
C ASP A 165 6.80 6.20 -5.20
N SER A 166 7.80 5.97 -4.35
CA SER A 166 8.19 6.85 -3.24
C SER A 166 8.86 8.15 -3.70
N ILE A 167 9.58 8.14 -4.83
CA ILE A 167 10.12 9.37 -5.42
C ILE A 167 8.99 10.22 -6.01
N ALA A 168 7.94 9.57 -6.52
CA ALA A 168 6.79 10.23 -7.11
C ALA A 168 5.69 10.60 -6.10
N ALA A 169 5.75 10.06 -4.87
CA ALA A 169 4.85 10.40 -3.78
C ALA A 169 5.23 11.74 -3.14
N ASN A 170 4.28 12.68 -3.11
CA ASN A 170 4.46 13.97 -2.46
C ASN A 170 3.18 14.32 -1.68
N ALA A 171 3.35 14.96 -0.52
CA ALA A 171 2.23 15.55 0.19
C ALA A 171 1.80 16.84 -0.53
N GLU A 172 0.65 16.79 -1.22
CA GLU A 172 0.11 17.92 -1.99
C GLU A 172 -1.05 18.56 -1.23
N GLU A 173 -1.15 19.89 -1.27
CA GLU A 173 -2.26 20.65 -0.67
C GLU A 173 -3.50 20.51 -1.57
N ARG A 174 -4.58 19.90 -1.05
CA ARG A 174 -5.83 19.74 -1.82
C ARG A 174 -6.71 20.99 -1.76
N HIS A 175 -6.86 21.59 -0.58
CA HIS A 175 -7.65 22.81 -0.30
C HIS A 175 -7.03 23.51 0.93
N ILE A 176 -7.34 24.79 1.19
CA ILE A 176 -6.72 25.66 2.22
C ILE A 176 -6.33 24.86 3.49
N LYS A 177 -5.03 24.58 3.66
CA LYS A 177 -4.39 23.86 4.79
C LYS A 177 -4.70 22.35 4.95
N THR A 178 -5.28 21.70 3.95
CA THR A 178 -5.59 20.26 3.93
C THR A 178 -4.59 19.53 3.04
N TYR A 179 -3.77 18.65 3.64
CA TYR A 179 -2.78 17.85 2.93
C TYR A 179 -3.30 16.46 2.62
N ALA A 180 -2.97 15.92 1.45
CA ALA A 180 -3.19 14.51 1.12
C ALA A 180 -1.89 13.88 0.60
N CYS A 181 -1.71 12.59 0.88
CA CYS A 181 -0.57 11.84 0.38
C CYS A 181 -0.90 11.32 -1.02
N LYS A 182 -0.49 12.05 -2.06
CA LYS A 182 -0.67 11.62 -3.45
C LYS A 182 0.60 10.95 -3.97
N SER A 183 0.48 9.69 -4.39
CA SER A 183 1.44 9.05 -5.27
C SER A 183 1.06 9.31 -6.73
N SER A 184 2.00 9.81 -7.55
CA SER A 184 1.80 10.08 -8.98
C SER A 184 1.27 8.89 -9.80
N SER A 185 1.31 7.66 -9.28
CA SER A 185 0.99 6.41 -9.97
C SER A 185 -0.50 6.00 -9.92
N GLN A 186 -1.40 6.80 -9.33
CA GLN A 186 -2.76 6.33 -9.04
C GLN A 186 -3.70 6.22 -10.28
N ASP A 187 -3.38 6.90 -11.40
CA ASP A 187 -4.20 6.87 -12.63
C ASP A 187 -3.50 6.27 -13.87
N ASP A 188 -2.25 6.61 -14.19
CA ASP A 188 -1.62 6.15 -15.44
C ASP A 188 -0.95 4.75 -15.36
N ASP A 189 -0.57 4.30 -14.16
CA ASP A 189 0.26 3.09 -14.01
C ASP A 189 -0.53 1.81 -13.78
N LYS A 190 -1.81 1.84 -13.36
CA LYS A 190 -2.61 0.61 -13.17
C LYS A 190 -2.60 -0.26 -14.42
N PHE A 191 -2.78 0.34 -15.59
CA PHE A 191 -2.79 -0.37 -16.87
C PHE A 191 -1.43 -0.97 -17.23
N ARG A 192 -0.33 -0.25 -16.96
CA ARG A 192 1.05 -0.73 -17.16
C ARG A 192 1.45 -1.81 -16.15
N TYR A 193 0.96 -1.73 -14.93
CA TYR A 193 1.22 -2.67 -13.85
C TYR A 193 0.56 -4.03 -14.09
N TYR A 194 -0.73 -4.03 -14.49
CA TYR A 194 -1.40 -5.26 -14.91
C TYR A 194 -0.72 -5.84 -16.15
N ALA A 195 -0.33 -5.01 -17.12
CA ALA A 195 0.40 -5.48 -18.30
C ALA A 195 1.75 -6.13 -17.95
N GLN A 196 2.54 -5.53 -17.05
CA GLN A 196 3.83 -6.10 -16.61
C GLN A 196 3.69 -7.37 -15.77
N LEU A 197 2.61 -7.51 -15.00
CA LEU A 197 2.34 -8.72 -14.23
C LEU A 197 1.89 -9.88 -15.14
N ILE A 198 1.16 -9.61 -16.22
CA ILE A 198 0.57 -10.61 -17.13
C ILE A 198 1.55 -11.05 -18.22
N LEU A 199 2.42 -10.16 -18.70
CA LEU A 199 3.38 -10.42 -19.79
C LEU A 199 4.26 -11.69 -19.59
N PRO A 200 4.80 -11.99 -18.39
CA PRO A 200 5.57 -13.20 -18.16
C PRO A 200 4.74 -14.49 -18.30
N PHE A 201 3.46 -14.46 -17.92
CA PHE A 201 2.56 -15.61 -18.01
C PHE A 201 2.05 -15.84 -19.44
N LEU A 202 1.93 -14.78 -20.25
CA LEU A 202 1.57 -14.90 -21.67
C LEU A 202 2.72 -15.45 -22.53
N GLN A 203 3.97 -15.12 -22.19
CA GLN A 203 5.15 -15.64 -22.91
C GLN A 203 5.31 -17.16 -22.76
N ASP A 204 4.91 -17.72 -21.60
CA ASP A 204 4.99 -19.18 -21.32
C ASP A 204 3.87 -19.96 -22.02
N SER A 205 2.75 -19.30 -22.33
CA SER A 205 1.60 -19.91 -23.02
C SER A 205 1.87 -20.14 -24.51
N SER A 206 2.77 -19.36 -25.13
CA SER A 206 3.11 -19.46 -26.57
C SER A 206 4.20 -20.49 -26.91
N VAL A 207 4.77 -21.18 -25.93
CA VAL A 207 5.83 -22.19 -26.17
C VAL A 207 5.26 -23.62 -26.19
N HIS A 208 3.97 -23.79 -25.92
CA HIS A 208 3.29 -25.08 -25.86
C HIS A 208 2.27 -25.36 -26.98
N GLU A 209 2.24 -24.54 -28.03
CA GLU A 209 1.53 -24.81 -29.29
C GLU A 209 2.53 -24.94 -30.45
#